data_AF-A0A9N9REJ5-F1
#
_entry.id   AF-A0A9N9REJ5-F1
#
_cell.length_a   1.000
_cell.length_b   1.000
_cell.length_c   1.000
_cell.angle_alpha   90.00
_cell.angle_beta   90.00
_cell.angle_gamma   90.00
#
_symmetry.space_group_name_H-M   'P 1'
#
loop_
_entity.id
_entity.type
_entity.pdbx_description
1 polymer ?
#
loop_
_entity_poly.entity_id
_entity_poly.type
_entity_poly.pdbx_seq_one_letter_code
_entity_poly.pdbx_strand_id
1 'polypeptide(L)'
;MYIHQTSYAANIGPRVLTHFEKFFNVSFPLPKQDMFAIPDFSAGAMENWGLITYRETALLYDKQQSSFLNKERVAEVIAHELAHQWFGNLVTMKWWSDLWLNEGFATFMASVGVDAVEPNWRADRSYAVENIMSILKLDALESSHPVSIIHSFSIHLVYVLSFDTSQRSSTIRRLIY
;
A
#
# COMPACT_ATOMS: atom_id res chain seq x y z
N MET A 1 15.50 -7.46 -20.96
CA MET A 1 15.24 -6.08 -21.44
C MET A 1 14.35 -5.34 -20.42
N TYR A 2 14.73 -5.24 -19.13
CA TYR A 2 14.04 -4.44 -18.08
C TYR A 2 14.94 -4.12 -16.87
N ILE A 3 16.20 -4.59 -16.84
CA ILE A 3 17.08 -4.56 -15.64
C ILE A 3 17.31 -3.14 -15.11
N HIS A 4 17.38 -2.14 -16.00
CA HIS A 4 17.56 -0.75 -15.56
C HIS A 4 16.32 -0.18 -14.87
N GLN A 5 15.13 -0.68 -15.21
CA GLN A 5 13.86 -0.17 -14.67
C GLN A 5 13.53 -0.74 -13.28
N THR A 6 14.12 -1.86 -12.89
CA THR A 6 13.97 -2.43 -11.54
C THR A 6 14.92 -1.83 -10.50
N SER A 7 15.88 -1.00 -10.95
CA SER A 7 16.94 -0.46 -10.08
C SER A 7 16.38 0.40 -8.94
N TYR A 8 15.31 1.14 -9.17
CA TYR A 8 14.68 1.93 -8.12
C TYR A 8 13.98 1.05 -7.08
N ALA A 9 13.14 0.10 -7.52
CA ALA A 9 12.48 -0.85 -6.64
C ALA A 9 13.48 -1.65 -5.79
N ALA A 10 14.56 -2.12 -6.40
CA ALA A 10 15.65 -2.83 -5.71
C ALA A 10 16.39 -1.97 -4.68
N ASN A 11 16.37 -0.64 -4.82
CA ASN A 11 16.94 0.28 -3.84
C ASN A 11 15.98 0.51 -2.66
N ILE A 12 14.71 0.80 -2.94
CA ILE A 12 13.77 1.22 -1.88
C ILE A 12 13.16 0.05 -1.11
N GLY A 13 12.91 -1.09 -1.76
CA GLY A 13 12.27 -2.25 -1.13
C GLY A 13 12.98 -2.71 0.15
N PRO A 14 14.30 -3.01 0.12
CA PRO A 14 15.03 -3.41 1.31
C PRO A 14 15.06 -2.33 2.40
N ARG A 15 15.09 -1.04 2.03
CA ARG A 15 15.11 0.09 2.97
C ARG A 15 13.78 0.23 3.70
N VAL A 16 12.67 0.09 2.97
CA VAL A 16 11.32 0.09 3.54
C VAL A 16 11.11 -1.13 4.43
N LEU A 17 11.49 -2.33 3.98
CA LEU A 17 11.39 -3.56 4.78
C LEU A 17 12.17 -3.42 6.11
N THR A 18 13.42 -2.95 6.03
CA THR A 18 14.27 -2.70 7.21
C THR A 18 13.65 -1.65 8.14
N HIS A 19 13.02 -0.61 7.58
CA HIS A 19 12.33 0.39 8.37
C HIS A 19 11.15 -0.22 9.12
N PHE A 20 10.31 -1.01 8.46
CA PHE A 20 9.16 -1.66 9.08
C PHE A 20 9.54 -2.69 10.15
N GLU A 21 10.59 -3.49 9.94
CA GLU A 21 11.10 -4.40 10.98
C GLU A 21 11.43 -3.64 12.28
N LYS A 22 12.08 -2.48 12.15
CA LYS A 22 12.44 -1.62 13.29
C LYS A 22 11.22 -0.92 13.87
N PHE A 23 10.35 -0.40 13.02
CA PHE A 23 9.18 0.38 13.42
C PHE A 23 8.18 -0.47 14.19
N PHE A 24 7.89 -1.68 13.70
CA PHE A 24 7.00 -2.62 14.38
C PHE A 24 7.69 -3.42 15.50
N ASN A 25 9.03 -3.35 15.57
CA ASN A 25 9.83 -4.15 16.48
C ASN A 25 9.55 -5.66 16.34
N VAL A 26 9.33 -6.11 15.10
CA VAL A 26 9.02 -7.49 14.73
C VAL A 26 9.74 -7.78 13.41
N SER A 27 10.65 -8.75 13.42
CA SER A 27 11.38 -9.17 12.21
C SER A 27 10.46 -9.75 11.15
N PHE A 28 10.83 -9.56 9.88
CA PHE A 28 10.17 -10.22 8.78
C PHE A 28 10.44 -11.75 8.87
N PRO A 29 9.39 -12.60 8.89
CA PRO A 29 9.56 -14.00 9.31
C PRO A 29 10.06 -14.94 8.21
N LEU A 30 10.05 -14.52 6.94
CA LEU A 30 10.48 -15.35 5.82
C LEU A 30 11.96 -15.11 5.49
N PRO A 31 12.68 -16.12 4.94
CA PRO A 31 14.09 -15.98 4.60
C PRO A 31 14.36 -15.04 3.42
N LYS A 32 13.33 -14.68 2.63
CA LYS A 32 13.43 -13.79 1.48
C LYS A 32 12.09 -13.11 1.17
N GLN A 33 12.18 -12.01 0.43
CA GLN A 33 11.07 -11.31 -0.18
C GLN A 33 11.39 -11.03 -1.64
N ASP A 34 10.58 -11.59 -2.55
CA ASP A 34 10.67 -11.35 -3.99
C ASP A 34 9.63 -10.32 -4.45
N MET A 35 9.93 -9.59 -5.53
CA MET A 35 9.04 -8.59 -6.13
C MET A 35 9.03 -8.81 -7.65
N PHE A 36 7.85 -9.05 -8.23
CA PHE A 36 7.73 -9.48 -9.62
C PHE A 36 6.71 -8.63 -10.40
N ALA A 37 7.13 -8.04 -11.52
CA ALA A 37 6.25 -7.32 -12.42
C ALA A 37 5.57 -8.28 -13.42
N ILE A 38 4.25 -8.19 -13.51
CA ILE A 38 3.39 -8.94 -14.42
C ILE A 38 2.89 -7.98 -15.52
N PRO A 39 3.11 -8.29 -16.82
CA PRO A 39 2.70 -7.42 -17.93
C PRO A 39 1.19 -7.15 -18.00
N ASP A 40 0.38 -8.17 -17.74
CA ASP A 40 -1.08 -8.07 -17.72
C ASP A 40 -1.62 -8.48 -16.35
N PHE A 41 -1.81 -7.48 -15.49
CA PHE A 41 -2.27 -7.67 -14.11
C PHE A 41 -3.48 -6.78 -13.84
N SER A 42 -4.59 -7.38 -13.42
CA SER A 42 -5.86 -6.68 -13.23
C SER A 42 -5.81 -5.69 -12.06
N ALA A 43 -5.13 -6.06 -10.97
CA ALA A 43 -4.90 -5.19 -9.82
C ALA A 43 -3.70 -4.24 -10.04
N GLY A 44 -3.42 -3.41 -9.02
CA GLY A 44 -2.19 -2.60 -8.96
C GLY A 44 -1.00 -3.45 -8.53
N ALA A 45 -1.14 -4.15 -7.41
CA ALA A 45 -0.21 -5.13 -6.87
C ALA A 45 -0.98 -6.12 -5.97
N MET A 46 -0.27 -7.12 -5.43
CA MET A 46 -0.82 -8.12 -4.51
C MET A 46 0.29 -8.67 -3.59
N GLU A 47 0.02 -8.69 -2.30
CA GLU A 47 0.97 -8.81 -1.19
C GLU A 47 1.44 -10.24 -0.87
N ASN A 48 1.33 -11.19 -1.80
CA ASN A 48 1.54 -12.61 -1.50
C ASN A 48 2.86 -12.82 -0.72
N TRP A 49 2.77 -13.53 0.41
CA TRP A 49 3.84 -13.53 1.41
C TRP A 49 5.15 -14.09 0.86
N GLY A 50 6.18 -13.23 0.77
CA GLY A 50 7.48 -13.59 0.20
C GLY A 50 7.58 -13.48 -1.33
N LEU A 51 6.48 -13.19 -2.05
CA LEU A 51 6.45 -12.94 -3.50
C LEU A 51 5.37 -11.92 -3.85
N ILE A 52 5.69 -10.64 -3.72
CA ILE A 52 4.74 -9.58 -4.08
C ILE A 52 4.71 -9.45 -5.61
N THR A 53 3.51 -9.43 -6.17
CA THR A 53 3.31 -9.27 -7.62
C THR A 53 2.76 -7.88 -7.92
N TYR A 54 3.26 -7.26 -8.99
CA TYR A 54 2.93 -5.89 -9.36
C TYR A 54 2.50 -5.83 -10.81
N ARG A 55 1.62 -4.89 -11.15
CA ARG A 55 1.54 -4.37 -12.51
C ARG A 55 2.85 -3.66 -12.85
N GLU A 56 3.31 -3.71 -14.10
CA GLU A 56 4.56 -3.08 -14.52
C GLU A 56 4.68 -1.61 -14.08
N THR A 57 3.61 -0.81 -14.24
CA THR A 57 3.58 0.60 -13.85
C THR A 57 3.69 0.86 -12.35
N ALA A 58 3.51 -0.17 -11.52
CA ALA A 58 3.60 -0.11 -10.06
C ALA A 58 4.96 -0.58 -9.51
N LEU A 59 5.85 -1.11 -10.36
CA LEU A 59 7.18 -1.59 -9.95
C LEU A 59 8.33 -1.03 -10.78
N LEU A 60 8.13 -0.86 -12.09
CA LEU A 60 9.17 -0.45 -13.03
C LEU A 60 9.24 1.07 -13.12
N TYR A 61 10.45 1.61 -12.99
CA TYR A 61 10.72 3.04 -13.09
C TYR A 61 11.94 3.31 -13.97
N ASP A 62 11.76 4.09 -15.04
CA ASP A 62 12.84 4.51 -15.93
C ASP A 62 13.15 6.00 -15.71
N LYS A 63 14.36 6.31 -15.24
CA LYS A 63 14.76 7.70 -14.97
C LYS A 63 14.68 8.62 -16.20
N GLN A 64 14.79 8.09 -17.42
CA GLN A 64 14.76 8.88 -18.65
C GLN A 64 13.34 9.10 -19.19
N GLN A 65 12.39 8.23 -18.85
CA GLN A 65 11.06 8.20 -19.45
C GLN A 65 9.92 8.42 -18.43
N SER A 66 10.12 7.97 -17.20
CA SER A 66 9.13 8.06 -16.13
C SER A 66 9.21 9.39 -15.41
N SER A 67 8.04 9.99 -15.15
CA SER A 67 7.91 11.22 -14.39
C SER A 67 8.24 11.03 -12.90
N PHE A 68 8.37 12.13 -12.16
CA PHE A 68 8.45 12.08 -10.70
C PHE A 68 7.21 11.40 -10.08
N LEU A 69 6.01 11.70 -10.58
CA LEU A 69 4.77 11.08 -10.10
C LEU A 69 4.78 9.56 -10.29
N ASN A 70 5.40 9.06 -11.37
CA ASN A 70 5.57 7.61 -11.54
C ASN A 70 6.55 7.04 -10.50
N LYS A 71 7.64 7.75 -10.20
CA LYS A 71 8.60 7.36 -9.16
C LYS A 71 7.93 7.29 -7.78
N GLU A 72 7.11 8.29 -7.49
CA GLU A 72 6.36 8.42 -6.25
C GLU A 72 5.34 7.29 -6.10
N ARG A 73 4.55 7.03 -7.16
CA ARG A 73 3.60 5.92 -7.17
C ARG A 73 4.26 4.56 -6.98
N VAL A 74 5.41 4.31 -7.63
CA VAL A 74 6.17 3.07 -7.42
C VAL A 74 6.61 2.94 -5.96
N ALA A 75 7.07 4.02 -5.34
CA ALA A 75 7.48 4.01 -3.94
C ALA A 75 6.33 3.73 -2.99
N GLU A 76 5.19 4.39 -3.20
CA GLU A 76 3.97 4.22 -2.43
C GLU A 76 3.47 2.77 -2.50
N VAL A 77 3.34 2.20 -3.70
CA VAL A 77 2.83 0.82 -3.86
C VAL A 77 3.80 -0.17 -3.22
N ILE A 78 5.11 -0.05 -3.45
CA ILE A 78 6.10 -0.92 -2.80
C ILE A 78 5.97 -0.86 -1.27
N ALA A 79 5.80 0.34 -0.70
CA ALA A 79 5.65 0.48 0.74
C ALA A 79 4.31 -0.08 1.24
N HIS A 80 3.23 0.08 0.50
CA HIS A 80 1.92 -0.51 0.80
C HIS A 80 2.00 -2.04 0.86
N GLU A 81 2.53 -2.68 -0.19
CA GLU A 81 2.65 -4.14 -0.26
C GLU A 81 3.62 -4.72 0.78
N LEU A 82 4.69 -3.98 1.12
CA LEU A 82 5.60 -4.38 2.19
C LEU A 82 4.98 -4.22 3.58
N ALA A 83 4.09 -3.26 3.78
CA ALA A 83 3.37 -3.12 5.05
C ALA A 83 2.42 -4.32 5.28
N HIS A 84 1.84 -4.86 4.22
CA HIS A 84 1.01 -6.05 4.29
C HIS A 84 1.72 -7.30 4.82
N GLN A 85 3.06 -7.34 4.78
CA GLN A 85 3.82 -8.43 5.39
C GLN A 85 3.57 -8.54 6.91
N TRP A 86 3.19 -7.43 7.57
CA TRP A 86 2.69 -7.42 8.94
C TRP A 86 1.16 -7.37 9.01
N PHE A 87 0.53 -6.48 8.23
CA PHE A 87 -0.92 -6.24 8.26
C PHE A 87 -1.63 -6.90 7.08
N GLY A 88 -2.06 -8.14 7.28
CA GLY A 88 -2.70 -8.98 6.27
C GLY A 88 -2.07 -10.35 6.21
N ASN A 89 -0.74 -10.42 6.25
CA ASN A 89 0.01 -11.68 6.28
C ASN A 89 0.25 -12.18 7.71
N LEU A 90 1.05 -11.46 8.51
CA LEU A 90 1.34 -11.88 9.89
C LEU A 90 0.12 -11.81 10.80
N VAL A 91 -0.64 -10.72 10.71
CA VAL A 91 -1.92 -10.55 11.39
C VAL A 91 -3.00 -10.34 10.33
N THR A 92 -3.88 -11.32 10.18
CA THR A 92 -4.97 -11.29 9.20
C THR A 92 -6.30 -11.03 9.91
N MET A 93 -7.16 -10.20 9.30
CA MET A 93 -8.53 -10.01 9.78
C MET A 93 -9.29 -11.35 9.85
N LYS A 94 -10.15 -11.49 10.87
CA LYS A 94 -10.95 -12.71 11.05
C LYS A 94 -11.97 -12.91 9.93
N TRP A 95 -12.53 -11.81 9.44
CA TRP A 95 -13.49 -11.79 8.35
C TRP A 95 -13.35 -10.50 7.55
N TRP A 96 -13.84 -10.53 6.32
CA TRP A 96 -13.73 -9.43 5.37
C TRP A 96 -14.46 -8.14 5.79
N SER A 97 -15.35 -8.23 6.76
CA SER A 97 -15.93 -7.03 7.38
C SER A 97 -14.90 -6.11 7.99
N ASP A 98 -13.75 -6.67 8.38
CA ASP A 98 -12.62 -5.97 8.97
C ASP A 98 -11.46 -5.77 7.99
N LEU A 99 -11.72 -5.75 6.68
CA LEU A 99 -10.67 -5.56 5.65
C LEU A 99 -9.83 -4.29 5.89
N TRP A 100 -10.42 -3.26 6.50
CA TRP A 100 -9.74 -2.03 6.90
C TRP A 100 -8.52 -2.24 7.83
N LEU A 101 -8.44 -3.40 8.52
CA LEU A 101 -7.27 -3.83 9.30
C LEU A 101 -6.08 -4.23 8.44
N ASN A 102 -6.30 -4.63 7.19
CA ASN A 102 -5.23 -4.89 6.24
C ASN A 102 -4.96 -3.61 5.43
N GLU A 103 -5.90 -3.25 4.57
CA GLU A 103 -5.72 -2.20 3.55
C GLU A 103 -5.45 -0.83 4.17
N GLY A 104 -6.24 -0.45 5.17
CA GLY A 104 -6.10 0.86 5.78
C GLY A 104 -4.83 1.03 6.61
N PHE A 105 -4.34 -0.05 7.22
CA PHE A 105 -3.01 -0.03 7.84
C PHE A 105 -1.91 0.05 6.79
N ALA A 106 -2.01 -0.75 5.72
CA ALA A 106 -1.03 -0.73 4.64
C ALA A 106 -0.93 0.65 3.98
N THR A 107 -2.07 1.30 3.69
CA THR A 107 -2.08 2.66 3.12
C THR A 107 -1.57 3.71 4.09
N PHE A 108 -1.86 3.60 5.39
CA PHE A 108 -1.24 4.49 6.38
C PHE A 108 0.29 4.30 6.42
N MET A 109 0.73 3.05 6.55
CA MET A 109 2.15 2.71 6.67
C MET A 109 2.93 2.96 5.38
N ALA A 110 2.29 2.97 4.21
CA ALA A 110 2.91 3.36 2.96
C ALA A 110 3.48 4.79 3.06
N SER A 111 2.69 5.73 3.61
CA SER A 111 3.15 7.11 3.80
C SER A 111 4.34 7.20 4.76
N VAL A 112 4.30 6.47 5.88
CA VAL A 112 5.38 6.41 6.87
C VAL A 112 6.65 5.78 6.28
N GLY A 113 6.50 4.68 5.55
CA GLY A 113 7.60 3.95 4.92
C GLY A 113 8.29 4.78 3.83
N VAL A 114 7.51 5.44 2.96
CA VAL A 114 8.05 6.33 1.94
C VAL A 114 8.76 7.53 2.57
N ASP A 115 8.17 8.18 3.58
CA ASP A 115 8.79 9.32 4.26
C ASP A 115 10.13 8.94 4.92
N ALA A 116 10.22 7.73 5.48
CA ALA A 116 11.46 7.23 6.07
C ALA A 116 12.59 7.01 5.05
N VAL A 117 12.26 6.63 3.80
CA VAL A 117 13.27 6.33 2.77
C VAL A 117 13.50 7.47 1.76
N GLU A 118 12.56 8.38 1.62
CA GLU A 118 12.63 9.57 0.76
C GLU A 118 12.19 10.82 1.55
N PRO A 119 12.92 11.21 2.63
CA PRO A 119 12.48 12.24 3.58
C PRO A 119 12.31 13.64 2.98
N ASN A 120 12.93 13.89 1.82
CA ASN A 120 12.80 15.17 1.11
C ASN A 120 11.42 15.34 0.45
N TRP A 121 10.66 14.26 0.27
CA TRP A 121 9.35 14.31 -0.38
C TRP A 121 8.24 14.75 0.57
N ARG A 122 8.46 14.63 1.88
CA ARG A 122 7.43 14.86 2.91
C ARG A 122 6.17 14.05 2.60
N ALA A 123 6.37 12.80 2.18
CA ALA A 123 5.31 11.90 1.69
C ALA A 123 4.22 11.71 2.74
N ASP A 124 4.62 11.67 4.02
CA ASP A 124 3.69 11.68 5.15
C ASP A 124 2.65 12.80 5.04
N ARG A 125 3.09 14.04 4.80
CA ARG A 125 2.19 15.20 4.73
C ARG A 125 1.41 15.24 3.42
N SER A 126 2.08 15.02 2.30
CA SER A 126 1.45 15.10 0.98
C SER A 126 0.36 14.05 0.83
N TYR A 127 0.66 12.79 1.17
CA TYR A 127 -0.32 11.69 1.08
C TYR A 127 -1.46 11.87 2.07
N ALA A 128 -1.19 12.42 3.26
CA ALA A 128 -2.26 12.75 4.20
C ALA A 128 -3.28 13.71 3.60
N VAL A 129 -2.81 14.82 3.04
CA VAL A 129 -3.67 15.85 2.45
C VAL A 129 -4.45 15.27 1.27
N GLU A 130 -3.78 14.57 0.37
CA GLU A 130 -4.42 13.94 -0.79
C GLU A 130 -5.48 12.92 -0.38
N ASN A 131 -5.14 12.04 0.57
CA ASN A 131 -6.04 11.01 1.06
C ASN A 131 -7.27 11.62 1.75
N ILE A 132 -7.06 12.56 2.68
CA ILE A 132 -8.14 13.24 3.41
C ILE A 132 -9.08 13.97 2.44
N MET A 133 -8.51 14.74 1.50
CA MET A 133 -9.32 15.53 0.56
C MET A 133 -10.06 14.66 -0.45
N SER A 134 -9.51 13.50 -0.80
CA SER A 134 -10.17 12.49 -1.63
C SER A 134 -11.34 11.86 -0.87
N ILE A 135 -11.08 11.35 0.34
CA ILE A 135 -12.04 10.54 1.07
C ILE A 135 -13.21 11.34 1.61
N LEU A 136 -12.99 12.58 2.08
CA LEU A 136 -14.07 13.41 2.61
C LEU A 136 -15.15 13.70 1.55
N LYS A 137 -14.77 13.74 0.26
CA LYS A 137 -15.74 13.93 -0.83
C LYS A 137 -16.62 12.70 -1.05
N LEU A 138 -16.03 11.51 -0.96
CA LEU A 138 -16.76 10.25 -1.12
C LEU A 138 -17.61 9.96 0.12
N ASP A 139 -17.08 10.21 1.31
CA ASP A 139 -17.77 9.96 2.58
C ASP A 139 -18.94 10.91 2.84
N ALA A 140 -18.95 12.07 2.18
CA ALA A 140 -20.07 13.01 2.22
C ALA A 140 -21.30 12.55 1.40
N LEU A 141 -21.20 11.48 0.60
CA LEU A 141 -22.30 10.97 -0.22
C LEU A 141 -23.22 10.07 0.61
N GLU A 142 -24.53 10.13 0.38
CA GLU A 142 -25.50 9.20 1.00
C GLU A 142 -25.24 7.73 0.63
N SER A 143 -24.59 7.50 -0.51
CA SER A 143 -24.15 6.17 -0.97
C SER A 143 -22.87 5.67 -0.28
N SER A 144 -22.32 6.42 0.68
CA SER A 144 -21.22 5.98 1.54
C SER A 144 -21.68 4.81 2.44
N HIS A 145 -20.72 4.20 3.12
CA HIS A 145 -20.92 3.05 4.00
C HIS A 145 -19.99 3.15 5.23
N PRO A 146 -20.26 2.46 6.34
CA PRO A 146 -19.30 2.38 7.46
C PRO A 146 -17.95 1.75 7.07
N VAL A 147 -16.90 1.96 7.87
CA VAL A 147 -15.58 1.33 7.64
C VAL A 147 -15.61 -0.19 7.80
N SER A 148 -16.39 -0.69 8.76
CA SER A 148 -16.62 -2.13 8.97
C SER A 148 -17.99 -2.50 8.41
N ILE A 149 -18.04 -3.42 7.45
CA ILE A 149 -19.27 -3.76 6.72
C ILE A 149 -19.47 -5.27 6.70
N ILE A 150 -20.65 -5.74 7.09
CA ILE A 150 -20.97 -7.17 7.02
C ILE A 150 -21.33 -7.53 5.58
N HIS A 151 -20.62 -8.52 5.01
CA HIS A 151 -20.86 -8.98 3.66
C HIS A 151 -21.41 -10.42 3.63
N SER A 152 -22.45 -10.61 2.82
CA SER A 152 -23.13 -11.89 2.62
C SER A 152 -22.83 -12.54 1.26
N PHE A 153 -22.18 -11.85 0.31
CA PHE A 153 -21.91 -12.36 -1.05
C PHE A 153 -20.55 -11.94 -1.64
N SER A 154 -19.93 -12.84 -2.42
CA SER A 154 -18.60 -12.70 -3.03
C SER A 154 -18.44 -11.54 -4.02
N ILE A 155 -19.52 -11.05 -4.63
CA ILE A 155 -19.43 -9.92 -5.59
C ILE A 155 -19.26 -8.56 -4.89
N HIS A 156 -19.68 -8.45 -3.62
CA HIS A 156 -19.48 -7.23 -2.83
C HIS A 156 -18.04 -7.09 -2.35
N LEU A 157 -17.30 -8.21 -2.23
CA LEU A 157 -15.89 -8.20 -1.85
C LEU A 157 -14.99 -7.45 -2.84
N VAL A 158 -15.27 -7.56 -4.14
CA VAL A 158 -14.52 -6.82 -5.17
C VAL A 158 -14.79 -5.31 -5.09
N TYR A 159 -16.00 -4.92 -4.69
CA TYR A 159 -16.35 -3.52 -4.40
C TYR A 159 -15.77 -3.01 -3.07
N VAL A 160 -15.27 -3.89 -2.19
CA VAL A 160 -14.77 -3.55 -0.84
C VAL A 160 -13.25 -3.50 -0.76
N LEU A 161 -12.57 -4.12 -1.73
CA LEU A 161 -11.24 -3.65 -2.19
C LEU A 161 -11.28 -2.19 -2.72
N SER A 162 -12.42 -1.51 -2.58
CA SER A 162 -12.55 -0.09 -2.84
C SER A 162 -11.48 0.67 -2.08
N PHE A 163 -10.74 1.42 -2.87
CA PHE A 163 -9.91 2.54 -2.49
C PHE A 163 -10.46 3.35 -1.29
N ASP A 164 -11.79 3.53 -1.21
CA ASP A 164 -12.50 4.21 -0.11
C ASP A 164 -12.22 3.61 1.28
N THR A 165 -12.42 2.29 1.49
CA THR A 165 -12.21 1.65 2.80
C THR A 165 -10.78 1.84 3.30
N SER A 166 -9.81 1.72 2.40
CA SER A 166 -8.40 1.92 2.70
C SER A 166 -8.10 3.38 3.07
N GLN A 167 -8.52 4.30 2.21
CA GLN A 167 -8.32 5.73 2.36
C GLN A 167 -8.92 6.29 3.65
N ARG A 168 -10.15 5.85 3.97
CA ARG A 168 -10.86 6.28 5.18
C ARG A 168 -10.21 5.76 6.45
N SER A 169 -9.86 4.47 6.47
CA SER A 169 -9.16 3.87 7.60
C SER A 169 -7.81 4.53 7.85
N SER A 170 -7.02 4.76 6.79
CA SER A 170 -5.74 5.48 6.89
C SER A 170 -5.91 6.90 7.45
N THR A 171 -6.94 7.62 7.00
CA THR A 171 -7.28 8.95 7.53
C THR A 171 -7.63 8.92 9.01
N ILE A 172 -8.50 7.99 9.43
CA ILE A 172 -8.89 7.84 10.84
C ILE A 172 -7.66 7.51 11.70
N ARG A 173 -6.77 6.62 11.24
CA ARG A 173 -5.53 6.26 11.96
C ARG A 173 -4.64 7.46 12.20
N ARG A 174 -4.47 8.30 11.19
CA ARG A 174 -3.67 9.52 11.30
C ARG A 174 -4.21 10.53 12.31
N LEU A 175 -5.50 10.47 12.67
CA LEU A 175 -6.05 11.32 13.73
C LEU A 175 -5.81 10.77 15.14
N ILE A 176 -5.43 9.49 15.25
CA ILE A 176 -5.25 8.79 16.54
C ILE A 176 -3.77 8.73 16.95
N TYR A 177 -2.84 8.89 15.99
CA TYR A 177 -1.39 8.93 16.19
C TYR A 177 -0.84 10.35 16.01
#